data_AF-A0A815QM17-F1
#
_entry.id   AF-A0A815QM17-F1
#
_cell.length_a   1.000
_cell.length_b   1.000
_cell.length_c   1.000
_cell.angle_alpha   90.00
_cell.angle_beta   90.00
_cell.angle_gamma   90.00
#
_symmetry.space_group_name_H-M   'P 1'
#
loop_
_entity.id
_entity.type
_entity.pdbx_description
1 polymer ?
#
loop_
_entity_poly.entity_id
_entity_poly.type
_entity_poly.pdbx_seq_one_letter_code
_entity_poly.pdbx_strand_id
1 'polypeptide(L)'
;MAPKKKGGKKKKKASKGPTIIDGRPASEMTKEELEEHLGRIREELDREREERNYFQLERDRISTFWEITKRQLDEKKAELRNKDRELEDAEEQHQAEIKVYKQKVKHLLYEQQNNISELKAETLAELKVAQETHNETENSTWKEKRELKVQMKDQELAQQEVVRNLKKTNETYISKLRDDFLRQAREIEEKYEKKLRDLREEMELRRKTEIHEIEERKNQQINDLLRNHEKAFSDIKNYYNDITLNNL
;
A
#
# COMPACT_ATOMS: atom_id res chain seq x y z
N MET A 1 -100.61 15.17 15.91
CA MET A 1 -102.02 14.75 16.02
C MET A 1 -102.71 15.58 17.11
N ALA A 2 -103.47 16.59 16.71
CA ALA A 2 -104.72 16.95 17.40
C ALA A 2 -105.87 16.32 16.59
N PRO A 3 -107.15 16.30 17.02
CA PRO A 3 -107.74 16.40 18.37
C PRO A 3 -108.83 15.31 18.59
N LYS A 4 -109.46 15.25 19.78
CA LYS A 4 -110.93 15.18 19.86
C LYS A 4 -111.49 15.59 21.22
N LYS A 5 -112.12 16.77 21.20
CA LYS A 5 -113.17 17.24 22.12
C LYS A 5 -114.41 16.36 22.01
N LYS A 6 -115.07 16.09 23.14
CA LYS A 6 -116.54 15.94 23.34
C LYS A 6 -116.72 15.69 24.85
N GLY A 7 -117.67 16.28 25.56
CA GLY A 7 -118.76 17.15 25.19
C GLY A 7 -119.29 17.84 26.44
N GLY A 8 -119.93 18.99 26.23
CA GLY A 8 -120.56 19.75 27.29
C GLY A 8 -121.69 18.95 27.94
N LYS A 9 -121.74 19.00 29.27
CA LYS A 9 -122.91 18.65 30.05
C LYS A 9 -123.41 19.92 30.74
N LYS A 10 -124.62 20.33 30.35
CA LYS A 10 -125.37 21.48 30.86
C LYS A 10 -125.41 21.46 32.40
N LYS A 11 -124.98 22.58 33.01
CA LYS A 11 -125.24 22.96 34.39
C LYS A 11 -126.75 22.91 34.67
N LYS A 12 -127.18 22.02 35.57
CA LYS A 12 -128.41 22.22 36.35
C LYS A 12 -128.13 23.33 37.37
N LYS A 13 -128.96 24.38 37.40
CA LYS A 13 -129.01 25.37 38.47
C LYS A 13 -129.32 24.63 39.78
N ALA A 14 -128.30 24.41 40.61
CA ALA A 14 -128.50 24.15 42.03
C ALA A 14 -128.96 25.48 42.64
N SER A 15 -130.08 25.43 43.36
CA SER A 15 -130.52 26.47 44.28
C SER A 15 -129.34 26.87 45.16
N LYS A 16 -129.03 28.17 45.23
CA LYS A 16 -128.12 28.71 46.25
C LYS A 16 -128.70 28.34 47.62
N GLY A 17 -128.17 27.30 48.25
CA GLY A 17 -128.23 27.16 49.70
C GLY A 17 -127.50 28.34 50.35
N PRO A 18 -127.74 28.64 51.63
CA PRO A 18 -127.06 29.74 52.29
C PRO A 18 -125.56 29.55 52.16
N THR A 19 -124.85 30.57 51.71
CA THR A 19 -123.38 30.57 51.72
C THR A 19 -122.97 30.41 53.18
N ILE A 20 -122.41 29.27 53.54
CA ILE A 20 -121.88 29.04 54.88
C ILE A 20 -120.44 29.53 54.85
N ILE A 21 -120.14 30.49 55.72
CA ILE A 21 -118.83 31.11 55.86
C ILE A 21 -118.40 30.85 57.31
N ASP A 22 -117.27 30.16 57.52
CA ASP A 22 -116.77 29.72 58.83
C ASP A 22 -117.82 29.02 59.73
N GLY A 23 -118.59 28.09 59.16
CA GLY A 23 -119.55 27.28 59.93
C GLY A 23 -120.81 28.01 60.40
N ARG A 24 -121.02 29.29 60.01
CA ARG A 24 -122.27 30.04 60.21
C ARG A 24 -122.94 30.42 58.87
N PRO A 25 -124.28 30.51 58.82
CA PRO A 25 -124.97 30.97 57.62
C PRO A 25 -124.68 32.47 57.40
N ALA A 26 -124.29 32.87 56.18
CA ALA A 26 -123.93 34.26 55.83
C ALA A 26 -125.06 35.29 56.06
N SER A 27 -126.27 34.85 56.39
CA SER A 27 -127.41 35.66 56.79
C SER A 27 -127.41 36.09 58.27
N GLU A 28 -126.51 35.56 59.10
CA GLU A 28 -126.39 35.86 60.55
C GLU A 28 -125.10 36.59 60.94
N MET A 29 -124.22 36.90 59.97
CA MET A 29 -123.02 37.72 60.21
C MET A 29 -123.32 39.20 59.97
N THR A 30 -122.79 40.06 60.85
CA THR A 30 -122.86 41.51 60.70
C THR A 30 -122.04 41.98 59.49
N LYS A 31 -122.36 43.16 58.95
CA LYS A 31 -121.66 43.71 57.77
C LYS A 31 -120.14 43.82 57.99
N GLU A 32 -119.73 44.16 59.22
CA GLU A 32 -118.33 44.28 59.64
C GLU A 32 -117.63 42.91 59.69
N GLU A 33 -118.29 41.86 60.21
CA GLU A 33 -117.73 40.49 60.24
C GLU A 33 -117.56 39.88 58.84
N LEU A 34 -118.47 40.20 57.91
CA LEU A 34 -118.35 39.82 56.49
C LEU A 34 -117.23 40.59 55.78
N GLU A 35 -117.00 41.86 56.13
CA GLU A 35 -115.90 42.68 55.62
C GLU A 35 -114.54 42.22 56.16
N GLU A 36 -114.44 41.84 57.44
CA GLU A 36 -113.24 41.22 58.01
C GLU A 36 -112.92 39.86 57.38
N HIS A 37 -113.94 39.01 57.17
CA HIS A 37 -113.74 37.72 56.51
C HIS A 37 -113.34 37.89 55.03
N LEU A 38 -113.88 38.90 54.34
CA LEU A 38 -113.40 39.30 53.02
C LEU A 38 -111.96 39.82 53.05
N GLY A 39 -111.56 40.53 54.11
CA GLY A 39 -110.19 40.96 54.36
C GLY A 39 -109.25 39.77 54.54
N ARG A 40 -109.60 38.81 55.40
CA ARG A 40 -108.83 37.58 55.64
C ARG A 40 -108.67 36.75 54.37
N ILE A 41 -109.76 36.52 53.61
CA ILE A 41 -109.67 35.82 52.31
C ILE A 41 -108.76 36.57 51.34
N ARG A 42 -108.80 37.91 51.30
CA ARG A 42 -107.93 38.70 50.41
C ARG A 42 -106.46 38.59 50.82
N GLU A 43 -106.16 38.68 52.11
CA GLU A 43 -104.81 38.49 52.63
C GLU A 43 -104.31 37.07 52.41
N GLU A 44 -105.14 36.05 52.61
CA GLU A 44 -104.83 34.66 52.30
C GLU A 44 -104.59 34.47 50.80
N LEU A 45 -105.42 35.08 49.95
CA LEU A 45 -105.24 35.06 48.50
C LEU A 45 -103.94 35.73 48.06
N ASP A 46 -103.57 36.86 48.69
CA ASP A 46 -102.32 37.56 48.37
C ASP A 46 -101.10 36.81 48.92
N ARG A 47 -101.16 36.21 50.10
CA ARG A 47 -100.12 35.28 50.60
C ARG A 47 -99.96 34.06 49.70
N GLU A 48 -101.05 33.41 49.30
CA GLU A 48 -101.01 32.28 48.37
C GLU A 48 -100.44 32.68 46.99
N ARG A 49 -100.64 33.93 46.55
CA ARG A 49 -100.04 34.47 45.33
C ARG A 49 -98.53 34.70 45.48
N GLU A 50 -98.10 35.27 46.60
CA GLU A 50 -96.69 35.47 46.94
C GLU A 50 -95.95 34.13 47.06
N GLU A 51 -96.54 33.17 47.77
CA GLU A 51 -96.00 31.80 47.88
C GLU A 51 -95.92 31.12 46.52
N ARG A 52 -96.97 31.21 45.69
CA ARG A 52 -96.94 30.69 44.32
C ARG A 52 -95.82 31.33 43.50
N ASN A 53 -95.64 32.65 43.60
CA ASN A 53 -94.58 33.36 42.89
C ASN A 53 -93.20 32.90 43.37
N TYR A 54 -93.00 32.80 44.68
CA TYR A 54 -91.77 32.29 45.29
C TYR A 54 -91.44 30.87 44.81
N PHE A 55 -92.41 29.95 44.86
CA PHE A 55 -92.22 28.58 44.37
C PHE A 55 -92.00 28.51 42.85
N GLN A 56 -92.56 29.45 42.07
CA GLN A 56 -92.25 29.56 40.65
C GLN A 56 -90.80 29.99 40.41
N LEU A 57 -90.32 31.02 41.11
CA LEU A 57 -88.94 31.48 41.01
C LEU A 57 -87.93 30.40 41.45
N GLU A 58 -88.21 29.69 42.55
CA GLU A 58 -87.37 28.58 43.01
C GLU A 58 -87.38 27.40 42.03
N ARG A 59 -88.55 27.04 41.48
CA ARG A 59 -88.62 26.01 40.44
C ARG A 59 -87.81 26.41 39.21
N ASP A 60 -87.97 27.64 38.72
CA ASP A 60 -87.28 28.12 37.52
C ASP A 60 -85.76 28.20 37.78
N ARG A 61 -85.35 28.63 38.99
CA ARG A 61 -83.95 28.58 39.45
C ARG A 61 -83.39 27.15 39.45
N ILE A 62 -84.12 26.18 40.03
CA ILE A 62 -83.72 24.77 40.01
C ILE A 62 -83.63 24.25 38.57
N SER A 63 -84.58 24.60 37.70
CA SER A 63 -84.54 24.24 36.29
C SER A 63 -83.29 24.80 35.58
N THR A 64 -82.94 26.07 35.79
CA THR A 64 -81.71 26.65 35.21
C THR A 64 -80.44 25.98 35.72
N PHE A 65 -80.34 25.69 37.03
CA PHE A 65 -79.19 24.95 37.57
C PHE A 65 -79.11 23.54 36.99
N TRP A 66 -80.24 22.86 36.84
CA TRP A 66 -80.28 21.55 36.23
C TRP A 66 -79.83 21.58 34.76
N GLU A 67 -80.28 22.57 33.99
CA GLU A 67 -79.85 22.73 32.59
C GLU A 67 -78.35 23.03 32.48
N ILE A 68 -77.83 23.93 33.31
CA ILE A 68 -76.39 24.28 33.34
C ILE A 68 -75.56 23.06 33.73
N THR A 69 -75.91 22.38 34.81
CA THR A 69 -75.15 21.20 35.28
C THR A 69 -75.22 20.05 34.29
N LYS A 70 -76.37 19.85 33.63
CA LYS A 70 -76.51 18.90 32.53
C LYS A 70 -75.59 19.27 31.35
N ARG A 71 -75.57 20.53 30.93
CA ARG A 71 -74.69 21.00 29.86
C ARG A 71 -73.22 20.81 30.22
N GLN A 72 -72.82 21.17 31.44
CA GLN A 72 -71.46 20.96 31.94
C GLN A 72 -71.08 19.48 31.97
N LEU A 73 -72.00 18.60 32.37
CA LEU A 73 -71.77 17.16 32.34
C LEU A 73 -71.57 16.66 30.90
N ASP A 74 -72.38 17.13 29.95
CA ASP A 74 -72.24 16.75 28.54
C ASP A 74 -70.95 17.30 27.92
N GLU A 75 -70.55 18.53 28.26
CA GLU A 75 -69.26 19.13 27.90
C GLU A 75 -68.08 18.29 28.44
N LYS A 76 -68.11 17.91 29.72
CA LYS A 76 -67.05 17.10 30.34
C LYS A 76 -66.99 15.68 29.76
N LYS A 77 -68.13 15.08 29.42
CA LYS A 77 -68.17 13.80 28.69
C LYS A 77 -67.58 13.92 27.29
N ALA A 78 -67.82 15.04 26.60
CA ALA A 78 -67.24 15.29 25.28
C ALA A 78 -65.72 15.52 25.37
N GLU A 79 -65.25 16.29 26.34
CA GLU A 79 -63.83 16.48 26.64
C GLU A 79 -63.13 15.14 26.93
N LEU A 80 -63.74 14.29 27.76
CA LEU A 80 -63.17 12.98 28.11
C LEU A 80 -63.02 12.09 26.87
N ARG A 81 -64.04 12.03 26.01
CA ARG A 81 -63.95 11.30 24.72
C ARG A 81 -62.89 11.86 23.78
N ASN A 82 -62.70 13.18 23.75
CA ASN A 82 -61.64 13.77 22.95
C ASN A 82 -60.27 13.43 23.51
N LYS A 83 -60.11 13.41 24.83
CA LYS A 83 -58.85 12.99 25.48
C LYS A 83 -58.54 11.52 25.27
N ASP A 84 -59.54 10.64 25.30
CA ASP A 84 -59.35 9.23 24.99
C ASP A 84 -58.85 9.05 23.54
N ARG A 85 -59.42 9.78 22.58
CA ARG A 85 -58.93 9.76 21.17
C ARG A 85 -57.53 10.33 21.03
N GLU A 86 -57.22 11.44 21.70
CA GLU A 86 -55.86 12.00 21.69
C GLU A 86 -54.83 11.00 22.25
N LEU A 87 -55.20 10.22 23.27
CA LEU A 87 -54.36 9.17 23.82
C LEU A 87 -54.17 8.02 22.82
N GLU A 88 -55.26 7.55 22.19
CA GLU A 88 -55.19 6.52 21.13
C GLU A 88 -54.27 6.96 19.98
N ASP A 89 -54.46 8.17 19.45
CA ASP A 89 -53.64 8.73 18.36
C ASP A 89 -52.15 8.82 18.77
N ALA A 90 -51.86 9.25 20.00
CA ALA A 90 -50.49 9.34 20.51
C ALA A 90 -49.84 7.95 20.67
N GLU A 91 -50.61 6.96 21.12
CA GLU A 91 -50.14 5.57 21.21
C GLU A 91 -49.86 4.99 19.83
N GLU A 92 -50.72 5.23 18.84
CA GLU A 92 -50.51 4.79 17.46
C GLU A 92 -49.25 5.42 16.84
N GLN A 93 -49.06 6.73 17.04
CA GLN A 93 -47.85 7.44 16.59
C GLN A 93 -46.60 6.86 17.24
N HIS A 94 -46.60 6.68 18.55
CA HIS A 94 -45.46 6.11 19.27
C HIS A 94 -45.15 4.67 18.81
N GLN A 95 -46.17 3.85 18.55
CA GLN A 95 -45.97 2.51 17.99
C GLN A 95 -45.38 2.56 16.57
N ALA A 96 -45.80 3.51 15.74
CA ALA A 96 -45.22 3.70 14.41
C ALA A 96 -43.75 4.13 14.49
N GLU A 97 -43.42 5.07 15.38
CA GLU A 97 -42.04 5.50 15.64
C GLU A 97 -41.15 4.35 16.09
N ILE A 98 -41.61 3.52 17.04
CA ILE A 98 -40.87 2.33 17.48
C ILE A 98 -40.55 1.42 16.29
N LYS A 99 -41.50 1.20 15.38
CA LYS A 99 -41.28 0.36 14.19
C LYS A 99 -40.23 0.97 13.27
N VAL A 100 -40.27 2.28 13.03
CA VAL A 100 -39.26 3.00 12.22
C VAL A 100 -37.88 2.92 12.87
N TYR A 101 -37.76 3.20 14.17
CA TYR A 101 -36.49 3.10 14.89
C TYR A 101 -35.95 1.67 14.87
N LYS A 102 -36.81 0.66 15.05
CA LYS A 102 -36.41 -0.75 14.95
C LYS A 102 -35.87 -1.09 13.55
N GLN A 103 -36.50 -0.59 12.49
CA GLN A 103 -36.00 -0.76 11.13
C GLN A 103 -34.67 -0.03 10.90
N LYS A 104 -34.53 1.20 11.41
CA LYS A 104 -33.28 1.98 11.33
C LYS A 104 -32.12 1.27 12.01
N VAL A 105 -32.34 0.72 13.21
CA VAL A 105 -31.33 -0.08 13.92
C VAL A 105 -30.96 -1.33 13.11
N LYS A 106 -31.94 -2.07 12.57
CA LYS A 106 -31.66 -3.24 11.72
C LYS A 106 -30.85 -2.88 10.48
N HIS A 107 -31.19 -1.77 9.81
CA HIS A 107 -30.47 -1.30 8.63
C HIS A 107 -29.02 -0.92 8.99
N LEU A 108 -28.82 -0.15 10.05
CA LEU A 108 -27.49 0.23 10.53
C LEU A 108 -26.62 -0.99 10.88
N LEU A 109 -27.19 -1.99 11.55
CA LEU A 109 -26.46 -3.22 11.88
C LEU A 109 -26.09 -4.01 10.62
N TYR A 110 -26.99 -4.09 9.64
CA TYR A 110 -26.72 -4.76 8.37
C TYR A 110 -25.64 -4.03 7.56
N GLU A 111 -25.73 -2.70 7.48
CA GLU A 111 -24.73 -1.86 6.82
C GLU A 111 -23.36 -1.99 7.49
N GLN A 112 -23.28 -1.90 8.81
CA GLN A 112 -22.04 -2.13 9.55
C GLN A 112 -21.45 -3.52 9.29
N GLN A 113 -22.29 -4.56 9.31
CA GLN A 113 -21.84 -5.92 9.03
C GLN A 113 -21.31 -6.06 7.59
N ASN A 114 -21.99 -5.47 6.60
CA ASN A 114 -21.53 -5.46 5.22
C ASN A 114 -20.21 -4.70 5.07
N ASN A 115 -20.11 -3.49 5.63
CA ASN A 115 -18.89 -2.68 5.59
C ASN A 115 -17.70 -3.42 6.22
N ILE A 116 -17.92 -4.12 7.34
CA ILE A 116 -16.87 -4.95 7.97
C ILE A 116 -16.47 -6.11 7.06
N SER A 117 -17.42 -6.78 6.42
CA SER A 117 -17.15 -7.88 5.48
C SER A 117 -16.39 -7.40 4.24
N GLU A 118 -16.79 -6.27 3.66
CA GLU A 118 -16.13 -5.64 2.51
C GLU A 118 -14.71 -5.22 2.86
N LEU A 119 -14.51 -4.50 3.97
CA LEU A 119 -13.19 -4.07 4.41
C LEU A 119 -12.26 -5.27 4.71
N LYS A 120 -12.80 -6.37 5.27
CA LYS A 120 -12.04 -7.62 5.42
C LYS A 120 -11.66 -8.25 4.08
N ALA A 121 -12.56 -8.24 3.10
CA ALA A 121 -12.28 -8.77 1.77
C ALA A 121 -11.23 -7.91 1.04
N GLU A 122 -11.35 -6.59 1.10
CA GLU A 122 -10.41 -5.62 0.53
C GLU A 122 -9.01 -5.78 1.15
N THR A 123 -8.91 -5.77 2.47
CA THR A 123 -7.63 -5.94 3.17
C THR A 123 -6.95 -7.28 2.87
N LEU A 124 -7.72 -8.36 2.72
CA LEU A 124 -7.16 -9.67 2.31
C LEU A 124 -6.68 -9.65 0.85
N ALA A 125 -7.43 -9.00 -0.05
CA ALA A 125 -7.02 -8.86 -1.44
C ALA A 125 -5.75 -8.00 -1.58
N GLU A 126 -5.69 -6.86 -0.87
CA GLU A 126 -4.51 -6.00 -0.80
C GLU A 126 -3.30 -6.74 -0.25
N LEU A 127 -3.45 -7.47 0.86
CA LEU A 127 -2.37 -8.27 1.44
C LEU A 127 -1.85 -9.33 0.46
N LYS A 128 -2.76 -9.98 -0.28
CA LYS A 128 -2.39 -10.96 -1.30
C LYS A 128 -1.59 -10.32 -2.43
N VAL A 129 -2.03 -9.18 -2.96
CA VAL A 129 -1.31 -8.44 -4.00
C VAL A 129 0.06 -7.98 -3.50
N ALA A 130 0.14 -7.48 -2.27
CA ALA A 130 1.42 -7.10 -1.65
C ALA A 130 2.37 -8.29 -1.49
N GLN A 131 1.86 -9.47 -1.13
CA GLN A 131 2.65 -10.69 -1.03
C GLN A 131 3.13 -11.17 -2.41
N GLU A 132 2.27 -11.16 -3.42
CA GLU A 132 2.62 -11.57 -4.79
C GLU A 132 3.70 -10.65 -5.38
N THR A 133 3.53 -9.33 -5.26
CA THR A 133 4.53 -8.36 -5.71
C THR A 133 5.86 -8.49 -4.96
N HIS A 134 5.83 -8.71 -3.64
CA HIS A 134 7.04 -9.00 -2.88
C HIS A 134 7.75 -10.25 -3.42
N ASN A 135 7.03 -11.37 -3.60
CA ASN A 135 7.59 -12.60 -4.11
C ASN A 135 8.18 -12.44 -5.53
N GLU A 136 7.53 -11.65 -6.39
CA GLU A 136 8.04 -11.33 -7.73
C GLU A 136 9.35 -10.54 -7.68
N THR A 137 9.41 -9.49 -6.85
CA THR A 137 10.64 -8.69 -6.67
C THR A 137 11.78 -9.51 -6.07
N GLU A 138 11.49 -10.38 -5.11
CA GLU A 138 12.47 -11.28 -4.51
C GLU A 138 13.02 -12.25 -5.56
N ASN A 139 12.14 -12.86 -6.36
CA ASN A 139 12.53 -13.75 -7.45
C ASN A 139 13.37 -13.04 -8.53
N SER A 140 13.04 -11.78 -8.89
CA SER A 140 13.87 -10.98 -9.80
C SER A 140 15.26 -10.75 -9.22
N THR A 141 15.32 -10.33 -7.96
CA THR A 141 16.58 -10.07 -7.25
C THR A 141 17.46 -11.33 -7.18
N TRP A 142 16.85 -12.50 -6.94
CA TRP A 142 17.57 -13.77 -6.94
C TRP A 142 18.12 -14.14 -8.32
N LYS A 143 17.36 -13.91 -9.39
CA LYS A 143 17.82 -14.11 -10.78
C LYS A 143 18.96 -13.17 -11.13
N GLU A 144 18.82 -11.87 -10.86
CA GLU A 144 19.86 -10.86 -11.08
C GLU A 144 21.14 -11.18 -10.32
N LYS A 145 21.03 -11.59 -9.04
CA LYS A 145 22.18 -12.03 -8.25
C LYS A 145 22.87 -13.24 -8.86
N ARG A 146 22.11 -14.20 -9.40
CA ARG A 146 22.67 -15.39 -10.05
C ARG A 146 23.36 -15.02 -11.35
N GLU A 147 22.75 -14.19 -12.18
CA GLU A 147 23.31 -13.69 -13.43
C GLU A 147 24.60 -12.91 -13.18
N LEU A 148 24.61 -11.99 -12.22
CA LEU A 148 25.80 -11.23 -11.85
C LEU A 148 26.94 -12.14 -11.37
N LYS A 149 26.63 -13.20 -10.62
CA LYS A 149 27.63 -14.18 -10.20
C LYS A 149 28.23 -14.95 -11.37
N VAL A 150 27.44 -15.27 -12.40
CA VAL A 150 27.93 -15.90 -13.64
C VAL A 150 28.81 -14.91 -14.40
N GLN A 151 28.34 -13.68 -14.64
CA GLN A 151 29.11 -12.64 -15.32
C GLN A 151 30.45 -12.37 -14.64
N MET A 152 30.48 -12.33 -13.31
CA MET A 152 31.72 -12.15 -12.54
C MET A 152 32.70 -13.31 -12.79
N LYS A 153 32.21 -14.56 -12.84
CA LYS A 153 33.06 -15.72 -13.16
C LYS A 153 33.55 -15.74 -14.60
N ASP A 154 32.71 -15.34 -15.55
CA ASP A 154 33.12 -15.23 -16.95
C ASP A 154 34.19 -14.15 -17.12
N GLN A 155 34.05 -13.01 -16.44
CA GLN A 155 35.07 -11.95 -16.42
C GLN A 155 36.38 -12.41 -15.78
N GLU A 156 36.33 -13.12 -14.65
CA GLU A 156 37.52 -13.71 -14.03
C GLU A 156 38.25 -14.67 -14.98
N LEU A 157 37.50 -15.56 -15.66
CA LEU A 157 38.07 -16.51 -16.62
C LEU A 157 38.68 -15.81 -17.84
N ALA A 158 37.99 -14.81 -18.40
CA ALA A 158 38.50 -14.01 -19.51
C ALA A 158 39.80 -13.28 -19.13
N GLN A 159 39.87 -12.70 -17.93
CA GLN A 159 41.09 -12.06 -17.43
C GLN A 159 42.23 -13.06 -17.23
N GLN A 160 41.95 -14.25 -16.69
CA GLN A 160 42.96 -15.31 -16.56
C GLN A 160 43.50 -15.75 -17.92
N GLU A 161 42.65 -15.83 -18.94
CA GLU A 161 43.05 -16.17 -20.30
C GLU A 161 43.96 -15.08 -20.91
N VAL A 162 43.62 -13.80 -20.72
CA VAL A 162 44.48 -12.67 -21.15
C VAL A 162 45.86 -12.77 -20.50
N VAL A 163 45.93 -13.00 -19.18
CA VAL A 163 47.22 -13.14 -18.48
C VAL A 163 48.01 -14.36 -18.98
N ARG A 164 47.34 -15.49 -19.22
CA ARG A 164 47.97 -16.70 -19.78
C ARG A 164 48.55 -16.42 -21.17
N ASN A 165 47.79 -15.74 -22.03
CA ASN A 165 48.24 -15.38 -23.37
C ASN A 165 49.43 -14.43 -23.33
N LEU A 166 49.40 -13.40 -22.47
CA LEU A 166 50.53 -12.50 -22.27
C LEU A 166 51.79 -13.23 -21.82
N LYS A 167 51.67 -14.13 -20.83
CA LYS A 167 52.80 -14.95 -20.38
C LYS A 167 53.39 -15.81 -21.51
N LYS A 168 52.53 -16.50 -22.27
CA LYS A 168 52.95 -17.30 -23.42
C LYS A 168 53.65 -16.45 -24.48
N THR A 169 53.11 -15.28 -24.82
CA THR A 169 53.77 -14.38 -25.78
C THR A 169 55.12 -13.90 -25.28
N ASN A 170 55.24 -13.55 -24.01
CA ASN A 170 56.51 -13.13 -23.40
C ASN A 170 57.54 -14.27 -23.40
N GLU A 171 57.14 -15.50 -23.06
CA GLU A 171 58.01 -16.68 -23.14
C GLU A 171 58.54 -16.90 -24.56
N THR A 172 57.66 -16.80 -25.58
CA THR A 172 58.09 -16.92 -26.98
C THR A 172 59.05 -15.80 -27.39
N TYR A 173 58.84 -14.58 -26.91
CA TYR A 173 59.73 -13.45 -27.18
C TYR A 173 61.10 -13.66 -26.52
N ILE A 174 61.14 -14.07 -25.25
CA ILE A 174 62.37 -14.37 -24.52
C ILE A 174 63.13 -15.52 -25.20
N SER A 175 62.43 -16.57 -25.65
CA SER A 175 63.07 -17.68 -26.37
C SER A 175 63.75 -17.20 -27.66
N LYS A 176 63.03 -16.42 -28.49
CA LYS A 176 63.60 -15.86 -29.72
C LYS A 176 64.82 -14.98 -29.43
N LEU A 177 64.73 -14.13 -28.41
CA LEU A 177 65.84 -13.26 -28.02
C LEU A 177 67.07 -14.07 -27.57
N ARG A 178 66.86 -15.16 -26.81
CA ARG A 178 67.94 -16.09 -26.44
C ARG A 178 68.57 -16.75 -27.65
N ASP A 179 67.75 -17.24 -28.58
CA ASP A 179 68.23 -17.87 -29.81
C ASP A 179 69.06 -16.89 -30.66
N ASP A 180 68.63 -15.62 -30.74
CA ASP A 180 69.35 -14.56 -31.42
C ASP A 180 70.71 -14.27 -30.76
N PHE A 181 70.77 -14.17 -29.44
CA PHE A 181 72.03 -13.98 -28.72
C PHE A 181 72.97 -15.18 -28.87
N LEU A 182 72.46 -16.41 -28.82
CA LEU A 182 73.25 -17.63 -29.02
C LEU A 182 73.80 -17.72 -30.45
N ARG A 183 73.04 -17.26 -31.45
CA ARG A 183 73.51 -17.15 -32.82
C ARG A 183 74.63 -16.12 -32.94
N GLN A 184 74.43 -14.91 -32.40
CA GLN A 184 75.46 -13.87 -32.43
C GLN A 184 76.75 -14.30 -31.72
N ALA A 185 76.64 -14.98 -30.57
CA ALA A 185 77.79 -15.52 -29.86
C ALA A 185 78.57 -16.54 -30.71
N ARG A 186 77.87 -17.49 -31.34
CA ARG A 186 78.49 -18.47 -32.24
C ARG A 186 79.16 -17.83 -33.45
N GLU A 187 78.52 -16.85 -34.08
CA GLU A 187 79.11 -16.10 -35.20
C GLU A 187 80.40 -15.38 -34.80
N ILE A 188 80.45 -14.82 -33.59
CA ILE A 188 81.65 -14.19 -33.03
C ILE A 188 82.73 -15.24 -32.76
N GLU A 189 82.40 -16.33 -32.08
CA GLU A 189 83.32 -17.43 -31.80
C GLU A 189 83.94 -17.97 -33.10
N GLU A 190 83.12 -18.32 -34.09
CA GLU A 190 83.57 -18.84 -35.38
C GLU A 190 84.48 -17.85 -36.12
N LYS A 191 84.14 -16.55 -36.08
CA LYS A 191 84.97 -15.49 -36.67
C LYS A 191 86.34 -15.40 -36.01
N TYR A 192 86.43 -15.52 -34.68
CA TYR A 192 87.71 -15.45 -33.97
C TYR A 192 88.51 -16.76 -34.05
N GLU A 193 87.85 -17.92 -34.06
CA GLU A 193 88.50 -19.20 -34.33
C GLU A 193 89.13 -19.23 -35.72
N LYS A 194 88.41 -18.73 -36.74
CA LYS A 194 88.96 -18.61 -38.09
C LYS A 194 90.20 -17.71 -38.10
N LYS A 195 90.13 -16.52 -37.50
CA LYS A 195 91.29 -15.62 -37.39
C LYS A 195 92.49 -16.27 -36.69
N LEU A 196 92.26 -17.04 -35.64
CA LEU A 196 93.32 -17.76 -34.92
C LEU A 196 93.94 -18.88 -35.77
N ARG A 197 93.13 -19.61 -36.54
CA ARG A 197 93.62 -20.60 -37.51
C ARG A 197 94.46 -19.94 -38.60
N ASP A 198 93.93 -18.90 -39.24
CA ASP A 198 94.61 -18.17 -40.30
C ASP A 198 95.97 -17.63 -39.81
N LEU A 199 96.01 -17.02 -38.62
CA LEU A 199 97.26 -16.53 -38.01
C LEU A 199 98.26 -17.65 -37.71
N ARG A 200 97.79 -18.81 -37.26
CA ARG A 200 98.65 -19.97 -37.01
C ARG A 200 99.25 -20.50 -38.30
N GLU A 201 98.45 -20.63 -39.36
CA GLU A 201 98.90 -21.06 -40.68
C GLU A 201 99.91 -20.08 -41.28
N GLU A 202 99.69 -18.77 -41.15
CA GLU A 202 100.62 -17.72 -41.58
C GLU A 202 101.97 -17.82 -40.85
N MET A 203 101.96 -17.99 -39.53
CA MET A 203 103.18 -18.16 -38.73
C MET A 203 103.92 -19.46 -39.06
N GLU A 204 103.21 -20.55 -39.33
CA GLU A 204 103.82 -21.80 -39.78
C GLU A 204 104.44 -21.67 -41.17
N LEU A 205 103.77 -20.97 -42.10
CA LEU A 205 104.29 -20.70 -43.43
C LEU A 205 105.55 -19.83 -43.36
N ARG A 206 105.53 -18.78 -42.53
CA ARG A 206 106.70 -17.94 -42.27
C ARG A 206 107.88 -18.73 -41.69
N ARG A 207 107.62 -19.60 -40.71
CA ARG A 207 108.66 -20.49 -40.17
C ARG A 207 109.23 -21.44 -41.23
N LYS A 208 108.38 -22.04 -42.08
CA LYS A 208 108.82 -22.95 -43.14
C LYS A 208 109.67 -22.23 -44.20
N THR A 209 109.26 -21.03 -44.59
CA THR A 209 110.02 -20.19 -45.54
C THR A 209 111.37 -19.77 -44.95
N GLU A 210 111.41 -19.31 -43.69
CA GLU A 210 112.67 -19.00 -42.99
C GLU A 210 113.62 -20.21 -42.92
N ILE A 211 113.10 -21.43 -42.65
CA ILE A 211 113.90 -22.66 -42.67
C ILE A 211 114.46 -22.92 -44.08
N HIS A 212 113.62 -22.82 -45.11
CA HIS A 212 114.03 -23.07 -46.50
C HIS A 212 115.11 -22.08 -46.96
N GLU A 213 114.97 -20.80 -46.64
CA GLU A 213 115.99 -19.78 -46.92
C GLU A 213 117.33 -20.06 -46.20
N ILE A 214 117.28 -20.58 -44.96
CA ILE A 214 118.49 -21.00 -44.22
C ILE A 214 119.12 -22.23 -44.90
N GLU A 215 118.31 -23.20 -45.30
CA GLU A 215 118.77 -24.41 -46.01
C GLU A 215 119.41 -24.06 -47.35
N GLU A 216 118.78 -23.20 -48.16
CA GLU A 216 119.34 -22.72 -49.43
C GLU A 216 120.68 -21.99 -49.21
N ARG A 217 120.76 -21.09 -48.24
CA ARG A 217 122.03 -20.40 -47.89
C ARG A 217 123.11 -21.39 -47.47
N LYS A 218 122.78 -22.39 -46.64
CA LYS A 218 123.74 -23.42 -46.22
C LYS A 218 124.17 -24.32 -47.37
N ASN A 219 123.23 -24.73 -48.24
CA ASN A 219 123.53 -25.53 -49.42
C ASN A 219 124.42 -24.76 -50.40
N GLN A 220 124.15 -23.47 -50.59
CA GLN A 220 125.01 -22.60 -51.39
C GLN A 220 126.42 -22.53 -50.80
N GLN A 221 126.54 -22.35 -49.47
CA GLN A 221 127.84 -22.36 -48.80
C GLN A 221 128.57 -23.71 -48.93
N ILE A 222 127.85 -24.84 -48.86
CA ILE A 222 128.42 -26.18 -49.10
C ILE A 222 128.93 -26.30 -50.54
N ASN A 223 128.15 -25.84 -51.53
CA ASN A 223 128.56 -25.86 -52.94
C ASN A 223 129.79 -24.99 -53.18
N ASP A 224 129.86 -23.80 -52.59
CA ASP A 224 131.02 -22.92 -52.68
C ASP A 224 132.24 -23.57 -52.01
N LEU A 225 132.06 -24.23 -50.86
CA LEU A 225 133.13 -24.97 -50.17
C LEU A 225 133.63 -26.15 -51.02
N LEU A 226 132.72 -26.93 -51.62
CA LEU A 226 133.06 -28.03 -52.53
C LEU A 226 133.86 -27.54 -53.73
N ARG A 227 133.42 -26.45 -54.36
CA ARG A 227 134.11 -25.83 -55.51
C ARG A 227 135.50 -25.33 -55.12
N ASN A 228 135.63 -24.72 -53.93
CA ASN A 228 136.92 -24.27 -53.40
C ASN A 228 137.84 -25.45 -53.08
N HIS A 229 137.32 -26.53 -52.49
CA HIS A 229 138.07 -27.75 -52.24
C HIS A 229 138.50 -28.44 -53.54
N GLU A 230 137.64 -28.50 -54.55
CA GLU A 230 137.96 -29.05 -55.86
C GLU A 230 139.05 -28.23 -56.56
N LYS A 231 138.99 -26.91 -56.46
CA LYS A 231 140.06 -26.00 -56.94
C LYS A 231 141.36 -26.24 -56.19
N ALA A 232 141.35 -26.25 -54.86
CA ALA A 232 142.54 -26.51 -54.06
C ALA A 232 143.13 -27.91 -54.32
N PHE A 233 142.29 -28.92 -54.52
CA PHE A 233 142.72 -30.27 -54.89
C PHE A 233 143.35 -30.30 -56.29
N SER A 234 142.78 -29.59 -57.26
CA SER A 234 143.38 -29.40 -58.59
C SER A 234 144.71 -28.64 -58.51
N ASP A 235 144.82 -27.62 -57.67
CA ASP A 235 146.05 -26.83 -57.47
C ASP A 235 147.13 -27.70 -56.80
N ILE A 236 146.78 -28.54 -55.83
CA ILE A 236 147.70 -29.54 -55.23
C ILE A 236 148.11 -30.58 -56.28
N LYS A 237 147.16 -31.09 -57.08
CA LYS A 237 147.46 -32.04 -58.16
C LYS A 237 148.40 -31.42 -59.19
N ASN A 238 148.19 -30.14 -59.54
CA ASN A 238 149.08 -29.38 -60.41
C ASN A 238 150.45 -29.16 -59.77
N TYR A 239 150.52 -28.82 -58.48
CA TYR A 239 151.77 -28.68 -57.74
C TYR A 239 152.58 -29.98 -57.69
N TYR A 240 151.94 -31.13 -57.44
CA TYR A 240 152.62 -32.42 -57.50
C TYR A 240 152.97 -32.82 -58.94
N ASN A 241 152.14 -32.51 -59.95
CA ASN A 241 152.49 -32.69 -61.36
C ASN A 241 153.70 -31.83 -61.75
N ASP A 242 153.78 -30.58 -61.28
CA ASP A 242 154.91 -29.68 -61.50
C ASP A 242 156.17 -30.14 -60.75
N ILE A 243 156.04 -30.77 -59.58
CA ILE A 243 157.17 -31.42 -58.88
C ILE A 243 157.63 -32.67 -59.63
N THR A 244 156.72 -33.43 -60.25
CA THR A 244 157.10 -34.59 -61.07
C THR A 244 157.68 -34.19 -62.43
N LEU A 245 157.27 -33.05 -62.99
CA LEU A 245 157.78 -32.50 -64.25
C LEU A 245 159.11 -31.74 -64.07
N ASN A 246 159.31 -31.06 -62.93
CA ASN A 246 160.58 -30.37 -62.61
C ASN A 246 161.64 -31.27 -61.94
N ASN A 247 161.37 -32.57 -61.75
CA ASN A 247 162.36 -33.58 -61.38
C ASN A 247 162.67 -34.57 -62.53
N LEU A 248 162.32 -34.23 -63.78
CA LEU A 248 162.78 -34.89 -65.00
C LEU A 248 163.95 -34.12 -65.63
#